data_AF-A0A7S2JEF7-F1
#
_entry.id   AF-A0A7S2JEF7-F1
#
_cell.length_a   1.000
_cell.length_b   1.000
_cell.length_c   1.000
_cell.angle_alpha   90.00
_cell.angle_beta   90.00
_cell.angle_gamma   90.00
#
_symmetry.space_group_name_H-M   'P 1'
#
loop_
_entity.id
_entity.type
_entity.pdbx_description
1 polymer ?
#
loop_
_entity_poly.entity_id
_entity_poly.type
_entity_poly.pdbx_seq_one_letter_code
_entity_poly.pdbx_strand_id
1 'polypeptide(L)'
;KLESKGEEVAADSGADRCRLLCPVTLSRIETPARGVRCRHLQCFDLKAYLASNFRMAAFNRRWRCPVCDMELRPPRDLVVDTYTLHILSKTEDDDEEIAFDT
;
A
#
# COMPACT_ATOMS: atom_id res chain seq x y z
N LYS A 1 24.55 26.90 -21.50
CA LYS A 1 24.39 25.43 -21.45
C LYS A 1 23.25 25.18 -20.46
N LEU A 2 22.02 25.02 -20.98
CA LEU A 2 20.87 24.36 -20.31
C LEU A 2 21.36 23.01 -19.76
N GLU A 3 20.89 22.41 -18.66
CA GLU A 3 19.76 22.59 -17.74
C GLU A 3 20.11 21.71 -16.51
N SER A 4 19.98 22.20 -15.27
CA SER A 4 18.82 22.01 -14.36
C SER A 4 18.68 20.54 -13.90
N LYS A 5 18.34 20.20 -12.66
CA LYS A 5 18.23 20.86 -11.35
C LYS A 5 18.12 19.67 -10.38
N GLY A 6 18.78 19.75 -9.23
CA GLY A 6 18.69 18.67 -8.23
C GLY A 6 17.23 18.42 -7.86
N GLU A 7 16.84 17.15 -7.82
CA GLU A 7 15.62 16.75 -7.14
C GLU A 7 15.92 16.81 -5.63
N GLU A 8 15.73 18.00 -5.07
CA GLU A 8 15.66 18.19 -3.63
C GLU A 8 14.45 17.40 -3.15
N VAL A 9 14.68 16.32 -2.41
CA VAL A 9 13.61 15.63 -1.67
C VAL A 9 13.20 16.58 -0.56
N ALA A 10 12.25 17.47 -0.87
CA ALA A 10 11.63 18.34 0.11
C ALA A 10 11.00 17.45 1.18
N ALA A 11 11.57 17.47 2.38
CA ALA A 11 10.86 17.08 3.58
C ALA A 11 9.75 18.11 3.78
N ASP A 12 8.63 17.89 3.08
CA ASP A 12 7.43 18.69 3.17
C ASP A 12 6.85 18.54 4.58
N SER A 13 6.25 19.61 5.06
CA SER A 13 5.91 19.80 6.46
C SER A 13 4.82 18.81 6.90
N GLY A 14 5.12 17.98 7.89
CA GLY A 14 4.17 17.44 8.87
C GLY A 14 3.08 16.44 8.45
N ALA A 15 2.72 16.30 7.18
CA ALA A 15 1.61 15.44 6.78
C ALA A 15 2.06 14.00 6.42
N ASP A 16 1.52 13.00 7.13
CA ASP A 16 1.66 11.59 6.72
C ASP A 16 0.93 11.38 5.39
N ARG A 17 1.55 10.73 4.40
CA ARG A 17 0.94 10.44 3.09
C ARG A 17 0.66 8.96 2.89
N CYS A 18 -0.40 8.63 2.15
CA CYS A 18 -0.73 7.24 1.80
C CYS A 18 -1.26 7.13 0.36
N ARG A 19 -0.74 6.16 -0.41
CA ARG A 19 -1.21 5.91 -1.77
C ARG A 19 -2.49 5.07 -1.76
N LEU A 20 -3.39 5.41 -2.68
CA LEU A 20 -4.61 4.65 -2.99
C LEU A 20 -4.37 3.56 -4.03
N LEU A 21 -3.16 3.50 -4.60
CA LEU A 21 -2.71 2.46 -5.51
C LEU A 21 -2.07 1.28 -4.77
N CYS A 22 -2.35 0.07 -5.24
CA CYS A 22 -1.79 -1.15 -4.70
C CYS A 22 -0.31 -1.26 -5.10
N PRO A 23 0.63 -1.51 -4.15
CA PRO A 23 2.05 -1.66 -4.48
C PRO A 23 2.37 -2.91 -5.33
N VAL A 24 1.43 -3.86 -5.43
CA VAL A 24 1.60 -5.09 -6.23
C VAL A 24 1.15 -4.90 -7.69
N THR A 25 0.03 -4.21 -7.91
CA THR A 25 -0.56 -4.06 -9.26
C THR A 25 -0.34 -2.67 -9.85
N LEU A 26 0.05 -1.70 -9.02
CA LEU A 26 0.10 -0.28 -9.35
C LEU A 26 -1.26 0.28 -9.83
N SER A 27 -2.36 -0.41 -9.50
CA SER A 27 -3.73 -0.01 -9.81
C SER A 27 -4.46 0.38 -8.53
N ARG A 28 -5.56 1.14 -8.64
CA ARG A 28 -6.41 1.51 -7.51
C ARG A 28 -6.79 0.29 -6.69
N ILE A 29 -6.65 0.39 -5.38
CA ILE A 29 -7.01 -0.68 -4.45
C ILE A 29 -8.53 -0.85 -4.46
N GLU A 30 -9.02 -2.07 -4.67
CA GLU A 30 -10.45 -2.39 -4.53
C GLU A 30 -10.76 -2.90 -3.12
N THR A 31 -9.92 -3.80 -2.62
CA THR A 31 -10.09 -4.40 -1.28
C THR A 31 -8.82 -4.13 -0.47
N PRO A 32 -8.76 -3.01 0.27
CA PRO A 32 -7.58 -2.65 1.04
C PRO A 32 -7.35 -3.66 2.15
N ALA A 33 -6.18 -4.28 2.12
CA ALA A 33 -5.72 -5.20 3.13
C ALA A 33 -4.33 -4.84 3.62
N ARG A 34 -4.07 -5.22 4.88
CA ARG A 34 -2.77 -5.12 5.53
C ARG A 34 -2.63 -6.20 6.59
N GLY A 35 -1.45 -6.29 7.18
CA GLY A 35 -1.22 -7.18 8.31
C GLY A 35 -1.69 -6.63 9.65
N VAL A 36 -2.16 -7.52 10.53
CA VAL A 36 -2.52 -7.19 11.92
C VAL A 36 -1.35 -6.59 12.72
N ARG A 37 -0.11 -6.92 12.34
CA ARG A 37 1.13 -6.40 12.98
C ARG A 37 1.84 -5.32 12.17
N CYS A 38 1.31 -4.95 10.99
CA CYS A 38 1.91 -3.91 10.16
C CYS A 38 1.87 -2.55 10.88
N ARG A 39 2.98 -1.79 10.84
CA ARG A 39 3.09 -0.45 11.43
C ARG A 39 3.14 0.68 10.38
N HIS A 40 2.70 0.40 9.15
CA HIS A 40 2.60 1.37 8.05
C HIS A 40 1.13 1.62 7.72
N LEU A 41 0.79 2.79 7.19
CA LEU A 41 -0.58 3.11 6.74
C LEU A 41 -0.91 2.50 5.37
N GLN A 42 0.10 2.34 4.49
CA GLN A 42 -0.09 1.84 3.13
C GLN A 42 -0.76 0.46 3.10
N CYS A 43 -1.93 0.37 2.44
CA CYS A 43 -2.60 -0.89 2.15
C CYS A 43 -2.16 -1.47 0.80
N PHE A 44 -2.48 -2.74 0.59
CA PHE A 44 -2.39 -3.42 -0.70
C PHE A 44 -3.73 -4.07 -1.04
N ASP A 45 -3.96 -4.37 -2.31
CA ASP A 45 -5.17 -5.08 -2.73
C ASP A 45 -5.13 -6.55 -2.30
N LEU A 46 -6.17 -7.01 -1.60
CA LEU A 46 -6.28 -8.36 -1.06
C LEU A 46 -6.24 -9.43 -2.15
N LYS A 47 -6.99 -9.23 -3.26
CA LYS A 47 -7.07 -10.23 -4.33
C LYS A 47 -5.71 -10.36 -5.01
N ALA A 48 -5.08 -9.23 -5.33
CA ALA A 48 -3.75 -9.19 -5.91
C ALA A 48 -2.70 -9.85 -5.00
N TYR A 49 -2.74 -9.56 -3.70
CA TYR A 49 -1.84 -10.15 -2.72
C TYR A 49 -1.96 -11.68 -2.69
N LEU A 50 -3.18 -12.22 -2.59
CA LEU A 50 -3.40 -13.66 -2.58
C LEU A 50 -2.92 -14.29 -3.88
N ALA A 51 -3.32 -13.75 -5.03
CA ALA A 51 -2.94 -14.27 -6.34
C ALA A 51 -1.41 -14.29 -6.54
N SER A 52 -0.72 -13.22 -6.15
CA SER A 52 0.75 -13.13 -6.23
C SER A 52 1.42 -14.20 -5.36
N ASN A 53 0.97 -14.37 -4.12
CA ASN A 53 1.55 -15.35 -3.20
C ASN A 53 1.29 -16.81 -3.58
N PHE A 54 0.13 -17.11 -4.19
CA PHE A 54 -0.14 -18.45 -4.72
C PHE A 54 0.71 -18.80 -5.94
N ARG A 55 1.09 -17.81 -6.76
CA ARG A 55 1.93 -18.01 -7.96
C ARG A 55 3.44 -17.97 -7.67
N MET A 56 3.85 -17.41 -6.53
CA MET A 56 5.25 -17.24 -6.15
C MET A 56 5.95 -18.60 -5.96
N ALA A 57 6.93 -18.92 -6.80
CA ALA A 57 7.69 -20.18 -6.69
C ALA A 57 8.54 -20.24 -5.40
N ALA A 58 9.21 -19.14 -5.05
CA ALA A 58 10.09 -19.04 -3.89
C ALA A 58 9.32 -19.09 -2.55
N PHE A 59 9.31 -20.26 -1.90
CA PHE A 59 8.55 -20.50 -0.66
C PHE A 59 8.92 -19.55 0.49
N ASN A 60 10.18 -19.13 0.60
CA ASN A 60 10.66 -18.21 1.63
C ASN A 60 10.27 -16.74 1.39
N ARG A 61 9.75 -16.42 0.20
CA ARG A 61 9.23 -15.09 -0.16
C ARG A 61 7.71 -15.04 -0.17
N ARG A 62 7.03 -16.19 -0.08
CA ARG A 62 5.58 -16.24 0.07
C ARG A 62 5.14 -15.69 1.42
N TRP A 63 3.93 -15.16 1.43
CA TRP A 63 3.22 -14.68 2.60
C TRP A 63 3.98 -13.57 3.32
N ARG A 64 4.61 -12.67 2.55
CA ARG A 64 5.37 -11.52 3.04
C ARG A 64 4.66 -10.25 2.64
N CYS A 65 4.57 -9.28 3.53
CA CYS A 65 3.94 -7.99 3.26
C CYS A 65 4.69 -7.27 2.12
N PRO A 66 4.01 -6.82 1.06
CA PRO A 66 4.66 -6.10 -0.04
C PRO A 66 5.18 -4.71 0.36
N VAL A 67 4.83 -4.21 1.55
CA VAL A 67 5.25 -2.89 2.06
C VAL A 67 6.41 -3.00 3.05
N CYS A 68 6.28 -3.87 4.06
CA CYS A 68 7.25 -3.98 5.17
C CYS A 68 7.90 -5.35 5.32
N ASP A 69 7.66 -6.28 4.38
CA ASP A 69 8.26 -7.61 4.32
C ASP A 69 7.98 -8.53 5.54
N MET A 70 7.09 -8.10 6.45
CA MET A 70 6.62 -8.91 7.58
C MET A 70 5.81 -10.12 7.11
N GLU A 71 5.88 -11.22 7.88
CA GLU A 71 5.10 -12.42 7.59
C GLU A 71 3.60 -12.21 7.81
N LEU A 72 2.79 -12.52 6.79
CA LEU A 72 1.33 -12.36 6.72
C LEU A 72 0.66 -13.63 6.17
N ARG A 73 0.50 -14.66 7.01
CA ARG A 73 -0.18 -15.89 6.59
C ARG A 73 -1.71 -15.77 6.71
N PRO A 74 -2.47 -16.02 5.63
CA PRO A 74 -3.91 -16.10 5.70
C PRO A 74 -4.39 -17.34 6.49
N PRO A 75 -5.57 -17.27 7.12
CA PRO A 75 -6.41 -16.08 7.26
C PRO A 75 -6.03 -15.20 8.47
N ARG A 76 -5.12 -15.66 9.34
CA ARG A 76 -4.93 -15.09 10.70
C ARG A 76 -4.24 -13.74 10.71
N ASP A 77 -3.31 -13.51 9.78
CA ASP A 77 -2.46 -12.32 9.83
C ASP A 77 -2.97 -11.17 8.95
N LEU A 78 -3.98 -11.41 8.12
CA LEU A 78 -4.55 -10.43 7.19
C LEU A 78 -5.84 -9.82 7.74
N VAL A 79 -5.98 -8.52 7.57
CA VAL A 79 -7.22 -7.78 7.84
C VAL A 79 -7.57 -6.90 6.66
N VAL A 80 -8.86 -6.72 6.43
CA VAL A 80 -9.38 -5.67 5.55
C VAL A 80 -9.37 -4.37 6.34
N ASP A 81 -8.69 -3.35 5.80
CA ASP A 81 -8.61 -2.04 6.44
C ASP A 81 -9.86 -1.22 6.11
N THR A 82 -10.80 -1.19 7.06
CA THR A 82 -12.06 -0.47 6.89
C THR A 82 -11.89 1.04 6.81
N TYR A 83 -10.78 1.59 7.34
CA TYR A 83 -10.50 3.02 7.27
C TYR A 83 -10.06 3.42 5.85
N THR A 84 -9.11 2.68 5.27
CA THR A 84 -8.75 2.88 3.86
C THR A 84 -9.93 2.60 2.93
N LEU A 85 -10.78 1.61 3.24
CA LEU A 85 -11.99 1.35 2.46
C LEU A 85 -12.95 2.55 2.48
N HIS A 86 -13.11 3.19 3.64
CA HIS A 86 -13.89 4.41 3.76
C HIS A 86 -13.29 5.54 2.92
N ILE A 87 -11.98 5.75 2.99
CA ILE A 87 -11.31 6.79 2.19
C ILE A 87 -11.51 6.56 0.70
N LEU A 88 -11.31 5.34 0.21
CA LEU A 88 -11.52 4.99 -1.20
C LEU A 88 -12.95 5.31 -1.68
N SER A 89 -13.94 5.24 -0.80
CA SER A 89 -15.33 5.62 -1.11
C SER A 89 -15.60 7.13 -1.14
N LYS A 90 -14.62 7.93 -0.72
CA LYS A 90 -14.70 9.40 -0.61
C LYS A 90 -13.75 10.14 -1.56
N THR A 91 -12.97 9.40 -2.34
CA THR A 91 -12.00 9.93 -3.30
C THR A 91 -12.40 9.54 -4.71
N GLU A 92 -12.08 10.40 -5.68
CA GLU A 92 -12.35 10.17 -7.09
C GLU A 92 -11.45 9.04 -7.64
N ASP A 93 -11.85 8.42 -8.75
CA ASP A 93 -11.15 7.24 -9.28
C ASP A 93 -9.69 7.53 -9.69
N ASP A 94 -9.40 8.77 -10.10
CA ASP A 94 -8.09 9.27 -10.49
C ASP A 94 -7.24 9.79 -9.32
N ASP A 95 -7.78 9.87 -8.10
CA ASP A 95 -6.98 10.20 -6.91
C ASP A 95 -6.00 9.06 -6.59
N GLU A 96 -4.69 9.33 -6.62
CA GLU A 96 -3.68 8.29 -6.36
C GLU A 96 -3.10 8.32 -4.93
N GLU A 97 -3.25 9.42 -4.21
CA GLU A 97 -2.64 9.65 -2.90
C GLU A 97 -3.46 10.63 -2.05
N ILE A 98 -3.41 10.45 -0.74
CA ILE A 98 -3.98 11.37 0.25
C ILE A 98 -2.90 11.84 1.22
N ALA A 99 -3.11 13.02 1.80
CA ALA A 99 -2.35 13.54 2.93
C ALA A 99 -3.23 13.52 4.19
N PHE A 100 -2.67 13.06 5.30
CA PHE A 100 -3.26 13.17 6.63
C PHE A 100 -2.76 14.45 7.29
N ASP A 101 -3.71 15.27 7.73
CA ASP A 101 -3.41 16.41 8.58
C ASP A 101 -3.21 15.90 10.02
N THR A 102 -2.05 16.14 10.62
CA THR A 102 -1.69 15.71 11.99
C THR A 102 -1.58 16.88 12.94
#